data_AF-A0A418YFU3-F1
#
_entry.id   AF-A0A418YFU3-F1
#
_cell.length_a   1.000
_cell.length_b   1.000
_cell.length_c   1.000
_cell.angle_alpha   90.00
_cell.angle_beta   90.00
_cell.angle_gamma   90.00
#
_symmetry.space_group_name_H-M   'P 1'
#
loop_
_entity.id
_entity.type
_entity.pdbx_description
1 polymer ?
#
loop_
_entity_poly.entity_id
_entity_poly.type
_entity_poly.pdbx_seq_one_letter_code
_entity_poly.pdbx_strand_id
1 'polypeptide(L)'
;MKNTELCVYRISELAALVGLSRTALLYYEKLNLISGDRMANGYRVYTDKDLQQVRLIQQLQSGGLTLAQCKSCLDSKLDKSVLQSRYTALENEIQQKQQSLALLASLLGKKSSKPWHESLSEIAPDAHLDWLKVQGYDEKQALRIKWLSKDMNEHDKYMQDFMAVFETLESWGPNSEQDTTKAFNLLPHSPQHILEIGCGNGNSTILLARLSQAHISATDNEQSALDRLQAKITQHNLGGRVSTKCVSMTQLGDDPEKVDVMWAEASAYVMGVENALSQWKPRLRANGTLVFSDLVWLTATPSDDSIAHWKSDYPDMQNVATRMKQIQQAGYQLVDTFTVSEQAWSSYYEPLQERLNELAPRMKNAPAFIDIQHEVDLYRRRLGEFGYQFFIAQRS
;
A
#
# COMPACT_ATOMS: atom_id res chain seq x y z
N MET A 1 -62.62 33.61 -19.08
CA MET A 1 -62.54 33.40 -17.62
C MET A 1 -63.38 32.17 -17.29
N LYS A 2 -62.75 31.02 -17.01
CA LYS A 2 -63.46 29.84 -16.51
C LYS A 2 -63.65 30.02 -15.01
N ASN A 3 -64.89 29.92 -14.53
CA ASN A 3 -65.22 29.81 -13.11
C ASN A 3 -64.46 28.61 -12.53
N THR A 4 -63.45 28.86 -11.70
CA THR A 4 -62.77 27.80 -10.94
C THR A 4 -63.64 27.51 -9.73
N GLU A 5 -64.46 26.46 -9.80
CA GLU A 5 -65.02 25.87 -8.58
C GLU A 5 -63.84 25.52 -7.66
N LEU A 6 -63.79 26.13 -6.48
CA LEU A 6 -62.81 25.79 -5.46
C LEU A 6 -63.08 24.34 -5.03
N CYS A 7 -62.27 23.39 -5.50
CA CYS A 7 -62.26 22.04 -4.96
C CYS A 7 -61.91 22.10 -3.48
N VAL A 8 -62.78 21.55 -2.64
CA VAL A 8 -62.60 21.52 -1.19
C VAL A 8 -62.61 20.08 -0.71
N TYR A 9 -61.60 19.71 0.07
CA TYR A 9 -61.34 18.36 0.55
C TYR A 9 -61.54 18.28 2.05
N ARG A 10 -62.24 17.25 2.54
CA ARG A 10 -62.18 16.87 3.96
C ARG A 10 -60.79 16.33 4.28
N ILE A 11 -60.40 16.38 5.54
CA ILE A 11 -59.07 15.91 5.98
C ILE A 11 -58.77 14.45 5.58
N SER A 12 -59.78 13.58 5.53
CA SER A 12 -59.66 12.19 5.11
C SER A 12 -59.42 12.05 3.60
N GLU A 13 -60.04 12.92 2.80
CA GLU A 13 -59.87 12.96 1.35
C GLU A 13 -58.49 13.53 0.99
N LEU A 14 -58.08 14.61 1.66
CA LEU A 14 -56.73 15.17 1.53
C LEU A 14 -55.66 14.14 1.91
N ALA A 15 -55.83 13.45 3.04
CA ALA A 15 -54.95 12.37 3.49
C ALA A 15 -54.76 11.28 2.43
N ALA A 16 -55.86 10.84 1.81
CA ALA A 16 -55.83 9.84 0.74
C ALA A 16 -55.09 10.35 -0.51
N LEU A 17 -55.30 11.62 -0.89
CA LEU A 17 -54.68 12.21 -2.09
C LEU A 17 -53.17 12.43 -1.97
N VAL A 18 -52.64 12.63 -0.76
CA VAL A 18 -51.20 12.85 -0.52
C VAL A 18 -50.49 11.66 0.12
N GLY A 19 -51.23 10.58 0.45
CA GLY A 19 -50.68 9.39 1.10
C GLY A 19 -50.15 9.63 2.51
N LEU A 20 -50.72 10.59 3.25
CA LEU A 20 -50.33 10.90 4.64
C LEU A 20 -51.42 10.47 5.63
N SER A 21 -51.04 10.21 6.88
CA SER A 21 -52.03 9.98 7.93
C SER A 21 -52.77 11.27 8.28
N ARG A 22 -54.02 11.15 8.75
CA ARG A 22 -54.79 12.29 9.27
C ARG A 22 -54.02 13.05 10.35
N THR A 23 -53.32 12.32 11.23
CA THR A 23 -52.51 12.89 12.31
C THR A 23 -51.33 13.71 11.77
N ALA A 24 -50.69 13.27 10.67
CA ALA A 24 -49.62 14.03 10.03
C ALA A 24 -50.14 15.36 9.44
N LEU A 25 -51.30 15.36 8.77
CA LEU A 25 -51.91 16.58 8.25
C LEU A 25 -52.33 17.55 9.37
N LEU A 26 -52.90 17.04 10.47
CA LEU A 26 -53.20 17.87 11.65
C LEU A 26 -51.92 18.47 12.26
N TYR A 27 -50.81 17.75 12.22
CA TYR A 27 -49.52 18.27 12.65
C TYR A 27 -48.99 19.36 11.71
N TYR A 28 -49.16 19.20 10.40
CA TYR A 28 -48.78 20.23 9.41
C TYR A 28 -49.61 21.49 9.64
N GLU A 29 -50.92 21.34 9.88
CA GLU A 29 -51.80 22.44 10.24
C GLU A 29 -51.36 23.12 11.55
N LYS A 30 -50.99 22.35 12.58
CA LYS A 30 -50.44 22.90 13.85
C LYS A 30 -49.17 23.71 13.63
N LEU A 31 -48.35 23.34 12.63
CA LEU A 31 -47.14 24.07 12.25
C LEU A 31 -47.43 25.27 11.32
N ASN A 32 -48.69 25.54 11.00
CA ASN A 32 -49.15 26.54 10.02
C ASN A 32 -48.62 26.29 8.60
N LEU A 33 -48.38 25.02 8.25
CA LEU A 33 -47.96 24.60 6.92
C LEU A 33 -49.14 24.40 5.95
N ILE A 34 -50.36 24.28 6.46
CA ILE A 34 -51.63 24.30 5.73
C ILE A 34 -52.68 24.93 6.65
N SER A 35 -53.78 25.42 6.10
CA SER A 35 -54.85 26.04 6.91
C SER A 35 -56.22 25.47 6.53
N GLY A 36 -56.86 24.76 7.46
CA GLY A 36 -58.20 24.21 7.23
C GLY A 36 -59.29 25.16 7.70
N ASP A 37 -60.17 25.59 6.81
CA ASP A 37 -61.33 26.41 7.13
C ASP A 37 -62.45 25.57 7.74
N ARG A 38 -63.21 26.15 8.67
CA ARG A 38 -64.40 25.51 9.24
C ARG A 38 -65.64 25.91 8.46
N MET A 39 -66.35 24.92 7.92
CA MET A 39 -67.68 25.14 7.36
C MET A 39 -68.73 25.33 8.46
N ALA A 40 -69.89 25.88 8.10
CA ALA A 40 -71.02 26.11 9.01
C ALA A 40 -71.52 24.84 9.74
N ASN A 41 -71.19 23.66 9.22
CA ASN A 41 -71.51 22.35 9.80
C ASN A 41 -70.42 21.79 10.74
N GLY A 42 -69.40 22.59 11.07
CA GLY A 42 -68.33 22.23 12.01
C GLY A 42 -67.20 21.37 11.43
N TYR A 43 -67.29 20.92 10.18
CA TYR A 43 -66.22 20.16 9.52
C TYR A 43 -65.10 21.08 9.02
N ARG A 44 -63.86 20.60 9.14
CA ARG A 44 -62.68 21.23 8.52
C ARG A 44 -62.55 20.81 7.06
N VAL A 45 -62.30 21.78 6.20
CA VAL A 45 -62.11 21.59 4.77
C VAL A 45 -60.86 22.32 4.29
N TYR A 46 -60.19 21.75 3.31
CA TYR A 46 -58.91 22.23 2.76
C TYR A 46 -59.05 22.47 1.27
N THR A 47 -58.37 23.48 0.75
CA THR A 47 -58.46 23.87 -0.65
C THR A 47 -57.47 23.11 -1.53
N ASP A 48 -57.62 23.22 -2.85
CA ASP A 48 -56.61 22.74 -3.79
C ASP A 48 -55.23 23.39 -3.57
N LYS A 49 -55.18 24.62 -3.06
CA LYS A 49 -53.93 25.28 -2.66
C LYS A 49 -53.24 24.55 -1.51
N ASP A 50 -53.99 24.11 -0.50
CA ASP A 50 -53.45 23.31 0.60
C ASP A 50 -52.92 21.96 0.10
N LEU A 51 -53.63 21.31 -0.83
CA LEU A 51 -53.16 20.08 -1.48
C LEU A 51 -51.82 20.29 -2.21
N GLN A 52 -51.71 21.35 -3.01
CA GLN A 52 -50.46 21.70 -3.70
C GLN A 52 -49.34 22.02 -2.72
N GLN A 53 -49.65 22.70 -1.62
CA GLN A 53 -48.69 23.04 -0.56
C GLN A 53 -48.16 21.81 0.17
N VAL A 54 -49.01 20.83 0.50
CA VAL A 54 -48.57 19.55 1.07
C VAL A 54 -47.66 18.80 0.10
N ARG A 55 -47.98 18.78 -1.20
CA ARG A 55 -47.12 18.14 -2.22
C ARG A 55 -45.76 18.82 -2.33
N LEU A 56 -45.72 20.15 -2.29
CA LEU A 56 -44.45 20.90 -2.27
C LEU A 56 -43.62 20.56 -1.02
N ILE A 57 -44.24 20.47 0.15
CA ILE A 57 -43.56 20.05 1.38
C ILE A 57 -42.98 18.63 1.22
N GLN A 58 -43.74 17.69 0.65
CA GLN A 58 -43.24 16.32 0.40
C GLN A 58 -42.01 16.31 -0.53
N GLN A 59 -41.99 17.14 -1.57
CA GLN A 59 -40.83 17.28 -2.47
C GLN A 59 -39.61 17.89 -1.77
N LEU A 60 -39.82 18.86 -0.87
CA LEU A 60 -38.72 19.41 -0.06
C LEU A 60 -38.20 18.38 0.95
N GLN A 61 -39.09 17.62 1.57
CA GLN A 61 -38.72 16.55 2.51
C GLN A 61 -37.98 15.39 1.84
N SER A 62 -38.23 15.07 0.57
CA SER A 62 -37.46 14.05 -0.15
C SER A 62 -35.98 14.44 -0.33
N GLY A 63 -35.65 15.74 -0.28
CA GLY A 63 -34.27 16.24 -0.19
C GLY A 63 -33.66 16.16 1.22
N GLY A 64 -34.33 15.54 2.18
CA GLY A 64 -33.86 15.39 3.55
C GLY A 64 -34.02 16.63 4.42
N LEU A 65 -34.91 17.57 4.05
CA LEU A 65 -35.26 18.74 4.86
C LEU A 65 -36.28 18.39 5.93
N THR A 66 -36.11 18.95 7.13
CA THR A 66 -37.08 18.86 8.22
C THR A 66 -38.30 19.73 7.93
N LEU A 67 -39.42 19.48 8.62
CA LEU A 67 -40.64 20.30 8.48
C LEU A 67 -40.41 21.77 8.85
N ALA A 68 -39.54 22.05 9.83
CA ALA A 68 -39.17 23.41 10.19
C ALA A 68 -38.41 24.12 9.06
N GLN A 69 -37.50 23.40 8.38
CA GLN A 69 -36.78 23.93 7.22
C GLN A 69 -37.71 24.10 6.01
N CYS A 70 -38.62 23.15 5.77
CA CYS A 70 -39.65 23.28 4.73
C CYS A 70 -40.52 24.51 4.97
N LYS A 71 -40.95 24.75 6.22
CA LYS A 71 -41.68 25.96 6.60
C LYS A 71 -40.88 27.23 6.29
N SER A 72 -39.61 27.27 6.70
CA SER A 72 -38.73 28.41 6.41
C SER A 72 -38.57 28.68 4.91
N CYS A 73 -38.59 27.62 4.08
CA CYS A 73 -38.54 27.74 2.61
C CYS A 73 -39.84 28.28 2.00
N LEU A 74 -40.98 28.06 2.66
CA LEU A 74 -42.30 28.54 2.22
C LEU A 74 -42.57 29.98 2.66
N ASP A 75 -42.13 30.35 3.87
CA ASP A 75 -42.46 31.63 4.50
C ASP A 75 -41.49 32.77 4.10
N SER A 76 -40.33 32.45 3.53
CA SER A 76 -39.28 33.44 3.24
C SER A 76 -38.45 33.10 2.01
N LYS A 77 -37.61 34.04 1.57
CA LYS A 77 -36.66 33.79 0.47
C LYS A 77 -35.72 32.65 0.89
N LEU A 78 -35.72 31.59 0.08
CA LEU A 78 -34.95 30.36 0.30
C LEU A 78 -33.53 30.63 0.82
N ASP A 79 -33.26 30.26 2.07
CA ASP A 79 -31.92 30.34 2.64
C ASP A 79 -31.06 29.23 2.05
N LYS A 80 -30.27 29.59 1.03
CA LYS A 80 -29.39 28.67 0.33
C LYS A 80 -28.32 28.07 1.24
N SER A 81 -28.01 28.67 2.40
CA SER A 81 -27.00 28.14 3.33
C SER A 81 -27.46 26.83 3.97
N VAL A 82 -28.76 26.71 4.29
CA VAL A 82 -29.37 25.49 4.85
C VAL A 82 -29.37 24.37 3.81
N LEU A 83 -29.70 24.70 2.55
CA LEU A 83 -29.65 23.74 1.45
C LEU A 83 -28.22 23.27 1.17
N GLN A 84 -27.27 24.20 1.13
CA GLN A 84 -25.86 23.88 0.90
C GLN A 84 -25.31 22.96 2.00
N SER A 85 -25.65 23.22 3.26
CA SER A 85 -25.22 22.39 4.38
C SER A 85 -25.77 20.95 4.28
N ARG A 86 -27.05 20.79 3.89
CA ARG A 86 -27.65 19.46 3.69
C ARG A 86 -27.09 18.76 2.46
N TYR A 87 -26.86 19.49 1.37
CA TYR A 87 -26.23 18.98 0.17
C TYR A 87 -24.83 18.41 0.46
N THR A 88 -23.96 19.19 1.12
CA THR A 88 -22.62 18.74 1.50
C THR A 88 -22.65 17.56 2.48
N ALA A 89 -23.60 17.52 3.42
CA ALA A 89 -23.76 16.37 4.30
C ALA A 89 -24.14 15.09 3.55
N LEU A 90 -25.03 15.18 2.56
CA LEU A 90 -25.41 14.04 1.70
C LEU A 90 -24.26 13.60 0.79
N GLU A 91 -23.49 14.53 0.22
CA GLU A 91 -22.29 14.19 -0.54
C GLU A 91 -21.29 13.39 0.30
N ASN A 92 -21.04 13.81 1.54
CA ASN A 92 -20.17 13.08 2.47
C ASN A 92 -20.72 11.69 2.80
N GLU A 93 -22.02 11.57 3.04
CA GLU A 93 -22.65 10.26 3.31
C GLU A 93 -22.56 9.31 2.09
N ILE A 94 -22.80 9.84 0.88
CA ILE A 94 -22.65 9.09 -0.36
C ILE A 94 -21.20 8.62 -0.53
N GLN A 95 -20.23 9.51 -0.31
CA GLN A 95 -18.81 9.16 -0.39
C GLN A 95 -18.45 8.05 0.60
N GLN A 96 -18.91 8.14 1.85
CA GLN A 96 -18.65 7.12 2.87
C GLN A 96 -19.29 5.77 2.50
N LYS A 97 -20.54 5.77 2.01
CA LYS A 97 -21.20 4.53 1.56
C LYS A 97 -20.52 3.93 0.33
N GLN A 98 -20.03 4.77 -0.59
CA GLN A 98 -19.27 4.33 -1.76
C GLN A 98 -17.93 3.68 -1.35
N GLN A 99 -17.21 4.26 -0.40
CA GLN A 99 -15.99 3.67 0.17
C GLN A 99 -16.28 2.32 0.84
N SER A 100 -17.34 2.25 1.65
CA SER A 100 -17.77 1.01 2.31
C SER A 100 -18.13 -0.08 1.30
N LEU A 101 -18.85 0.29 0.22
CA LEU A 101 -19.19 -0.62 -0.85
C LEU A 101 -17.97 -1.07 -1.64
N ALA A 102 -16.99 -0.18 -1.87
CA ALA A 102 -15.75 -0.51 -2.55
C ALA A 102 -14.94 -1.55 -1.76
N LEU A 103 -14.82 -1.38 -0.44
CA LEU A 103 -14.20 -2.35 0.47
C LEU A 103 -14.92 -3.71 0.41
N LEU A 104 -16.23 -3.73 0.55
CA LEU A 104 -16.98 -4.99 0.48
C LEU A 104 -16.84 -5.65 -0.89
N ALA A 105 -16.84 -4.86 -1.98
CA ALA A 105 -16.64 -5.39 -3.32
C ALA A 105 -15.24 -5.99 -3.52
N SER A 106 -14.19 -5.38 -2.97
CA SER A 106 -12.83 -5.94 -3.05
C SER A 106 -12.69 -7.21 -2.22
N LEU A 107 -13.24 -7.25 -1.00
CA LEU A 107 -13.24 -8.46 -0.16
C LEU A 107 -14.07 -9.60 -0.76
N LEU A 108 -15.10 -9.28 -1.55
CA LEU A 108 -15.90 -10.27 -2.29
C LEU A 108 -15.29 -10.69 -3.63
N GLY A 109 -14.10 -10.22 -3.99
CA GLY A 109 -13.46 -10.54 -5.27
C GLY A 109 -14.07 -9.86 -6.49
N LYS A 110 -14.96 -8.88 -6.31
CA LYS A 110 -15.67 -8.20 -7.41
C LYS A 110 -14.92 -7.01 -8.01
N LYS A 111 -13.92 -6.51 -7.30
CA LYS A 111 -13.09 -5.36 -7.68
C LYS A 111 -11.66 -5.59 -7.20
N SER A 112 -10.72 -4.83 -7.76
CA SER A 112 -9.35 -4.79 -7.28
C SER A 112 -9.30 -4.47 -5.78
N SER A 113 -8.45 -5.18 -5.05
CA SER A 113 -8.17 -4.93 -3.63
C SER A 113 -6.96 -4.02 -3.39
N LYS A 114 -6.27 -3.58 -4.47
CA LYS A 114 -5.05 -2.74 -4.43
C LYS A 114 -5.15 -1.51 -3.51
N PRO A 115 -6.16 -0.64 -3.64
CA PRO A 115 -6.24 0.56 -2.78
C PRO A 115 -6.39 0.24 -1.29
N TRP A 116 -7.03 -0.89 -0.97
CA TRP A 116 -7.24 -1.30 0.41
C TRP A 116 -5.96 -1.88 1.04
N HIS A 117 -5.24 -2.72 0.30
CA HIS A 117 -3.95 -3.27 0.75
C HIS A 117 -2.88 -2.18 0.88
N GLU A 118 -2.82 -1.21 -0.05
CA GLU A 118 -1.92 -0.05 0.04
C GLU A 118 -2.17 0.74 1.33
N SER A 119 -3.45 1.04 1.63
CA SER A 119 -3.80 1.76 2.85
C SER A 119 -3.43 0.97 4.11
N LEU A 120 -3.74 -0.33 4.17
CA LEU A 120 -3.44 -1.17 5.34
C LEU A 120 -1.94 -1.35 5.59
N SER A 121 -1.13 -1.41 4.54
CA SER A 121 0.33 -1.46 4.67
C SER A 121 0.91 -0.22 5.33
N GLU A 122 0.24 0.94 5.21
CA GLU A 122 0.63 2.18 5.90
C GLU A 122 0.13 2.22 7.35
N ILE A 123 -1.15 1.88 7.59
CA ILE A 123 -1.78 2.11 8.90
C ILE A 123 -1.59 0.95 9.89
N ALA A 124 -1.43 -0.28 9.43
CA ALA A 124 -1.39 -1.47 10.27
C ALA A 124 -0.59 -2.63 9.59
N PRO A 125 0.70 -2.43 9.26
CA PRO A 125 1.48 -3.34 8.43
C PRO A 125 1.60 -4.77 8.97
N ASP A 126 1.67 -4.94 10.29
CA ASP A 126 1.81 -6.26 10.93
C ASP A 126 0.47 -6.99 11.00
N ALA A 127 -0.58 -6.28 11.45
CA ALA A 127 -1.94 -6.83 11.47
C ALA A 127 -2.43 -7.19 10.06
N HIS A 128 -2.03 -6.44 9.04
CA HIS A 128 -2.30 -6.76 7.65
C HIS A 128 -1.65 -8.09 7.23
N LEU A 129 -0.36 -8.29 7.54
CA LEU A 129 0.36 -9.53 7.23
C LEU A 129 -0.26 -10.73 7.95
N ASP A 130 -0.61 -10.57 9.22
CA ASP A 130 -1.27 -11.63 9.99
C ASP A 130 -2.67 -11.95 9.47
N TRP A 131 -3.43 -10.92 9.05
CA TRP A 131 -4.74 -11.11 8.45
C TRP A 131 -4.66 -11.92 7.14
N LEU A 132 -3.67 -11.64 6.28
CA LEU A 132 -3.42 -12.43 5.06
C LEU A 132 -3.15 -13.90 5.38
N LYS A 133 -2.38 -14.18 6.44
CA LYS A 133 -2.14 -15.55 6.90
C LYS A 133 -3.43 -16.24 7.36
N VAL A 134 -4.32 -15.52 8.05
CA VAL A 134 -5.66 -16.03 8.42
C VAL A 134 -6.53 -16.32 7.20
N GLN A 135 -6.35 -15.59 6.08
CA GLN A 135 -7.04 -15.87 4.82
C GLN A 135 -6.48 -17.10 4.06
N GLY A 136 -5.46 -17.78 4.61
CA GLY A 136 -4.92 -19.02 4.05
C GLY A 136 -3.69 -18.84 3.17
N TYR A 137 -3.13 -17.62 3.09
CA TYR A 137 -1.85 -17.39 2.43
C TYR A 137 -0.70 -17.78 3.36
N ASP A 138 0.30 -18.49 2.83
CA ASP A 138 1.54 -18.65 3.58
C ASP A 138 2.29 -17.31 3.72
N GLU A 139 3.35 -17.27 4.54
CA GLU A 139 4.12 -16.03 4.77
C GLU A 139 4.68 -15.44 3.47
N LYS A 140 5.12 -16.28 2.53
CA LYS A 140 5.71 -15.85 1.27
C LYS A 140 4.66 -15.23 0.36
N GLN A 141 3.50 -15.87 0.22
CA GLN A 141 2.37 -15.32 -0.54
C GLN A 141 1.85 -14.04 0.09
N ALA A 142 1.73 -13.99 1.42
CA ALA A 142 1.28 -12.81 2.14
C ALA A 142 2.23 -11.61 1.93
N LEU A 143 3.55 -11.85 1.96
CA LEU A 143 4.53 -10.82 1.61
C LEU A 143 4.44 -10.39 0.14
N ARG A 144 4.23 -11.32 -0.79
CA ARG A 144 4.05 -10.98 -2.21
C ARG A 144 2.76 -10.20 -2.48
N ILE A 145 1.68 -10.48 -1.76
CA ILE A 145 0.45 -9.66 -1.82
C ILE A 145 0.75 -8.28 -1.25
N LYS A 146 1.37 -8.20 -0.06
CA LYS A 146 1.67 -6.93 0.60
C LYS A 146 2.54 -6.01 -0.25
N TRP A 147 3.54 -6.55 -0.93
CA TRP A 147 4.59 -5.76 -1.59
C TRP A 147 4.48 -5.72 -3.11
N LEU A 148 4.07 -6.81 -3.77
CA LEU A 148 4.12 -6.91 -5.22
C LEU A 148 2.74 -6.71 -5.86
N SER A 149 1.84 -7.69 -5.73
CA SER A 149 0.56 -7.59 -6.43
C SER A 149 -0.32 -6.49 -5.84
N LYS A 150 -0.25 -6.30 -4.51
CA LYS A 150 -1.15 -5.46 -3.70
C LYS A 150 -2.61 -5.81 -3.89
N ASP A 151 -2.92 -6.85 -4.67
CA ASP A 151 -4.24 -7.28 -5.01
C ASP A 151 -4.31 -8.78 -4.79
N MET A 152 -5.16 -9.19 -3.87
CA MET A 152 -5.42 -10.58 -3.56
C MET A 152 -6.28 -11.27 -4.63
N ASN A 153 -7.11 -10.49 -5.35
CA ASN A 153 -8.06 -11.02 -6.33
C ASN A 153 -7.40 -11.31 -7.68
N GLU A 154 -6.30 -10.62 -7.98
CA GLU A 154 -5.49 -10.80 -9.20
C GLU A 154 -4.09 -11.33 -8.89
N HIS A 155 -3.82 -11.75 -7.65
CA HIS A 155 -2.50 -12.11 -7.15
C HIS A 155 -1.80 -13.15 -8.02
N ASP A 156 -2.45 -14.28 -8.29
CA ASP A 156 -1.82 -15.40 -9.00
C ASP A 156 -1.42 -15.03 -10.42
N LYS A 157 -2.30 -14.30 -11.11
CA LYS A 157 -2.03 -13.81 -12.46
C LYS A 157 -0.92 -12.77 -12.45
N TYR A 158 -0.97 -11.81 -11.52
CA TYR A 158 0.07 -10.82 -11.34
C TYR A 158 1.43 -11.49 -11.11
N MET A 159 1.50 -12.49 -10.23
CA MET A 159 2.74 -13.18 -9.92
C MET A 159 3.25 -14.04 -11.09
N GLN A 160 2.37 -14.65 -11.89
CA GLN A 160 2.78 -15.33 -13.12
C GLN A 160 3.43 -14.36 -14.10
N ASP A 161 2.79 -13.22 -14.35
CA ASP A 161 3.31 -12.18 -15.24
C ASP A 161 4.62 -11.60 -14.71
N PHE A 162 4.68 -11.30 -13.40
CA PHE A 162 5.88 -10.82 -12.71
C PHE A 162 7.04 -11.81 -12.88
N MET A 163 6.84 -13.08 -12.55
CA MET A 163 7.90 -14.09 -12.66
C MET A 163 8.37 -14.29 -14.11
N ALA A 164 7.47 -14.17 -15.10
CA ALA A 164 7.84 -14.25 -16.52
C ALA A 164 8.79 -13.12 -16.96
N VAL A 165 8.65 -11.92 -16.38
CA VAL A 165 9.60 -10.83 -16.58
C VAL A 165 10.95 -11.16 -15.94
N PHE A 166 10.96 -11.63 -14.70
CA PHE A 166 12.21 -11.84 -13.95
C PHE A 166 12.95 -13.15 -14.24
N GLU A 167 12.33 -14.11 -14.92
CA GLU A 167 12.86 -15.47 -15.13
C GLU A 167 14.30 -15.51 -15.68
N THR A 168 14.60 -14.65 -16.65
CA THR A 168 15.88 -14.61 -17.39
C THR A 168 16.89 -13.63 -16.80
N LEU A 169 16.51 -12.87 -15.78
CA LEU A 169 17.39 -11.86 -15.19
C LEU A 169 18.38 -12.51 -14.23
N GLU A 170 19.64 -12.05 -14.30
CA GLU A 170 20.71 -12.53 -13.41
C GLU A 170 20.61 -11.90 -12.01
N SER A 171 20.20 -10.64 -11.94
CA SER A 171 20.04 -9.86 -10.70
C SER A 171 18.57 -9.52 -10.45
N TRP A 172 18.17 -9.49 -9.17
CA TRP A 172 16.82 -9.11 -8.73
C TRP A 172 16.78 -7.74 -8.04
N GLY A 173 17.85 -6.97 -8.18
CA GLY A 173 17.95 -5.60 -7.71
C GLY A 173 19.29 -4.96 -8.15
N PRO A 174 19.45 -3.64 -7.95
CA PRO A 174 20.69 -2.94 -8.24
C PRO A 174 21.86 -3.52 -7.44
N ASN A 175 22.86 -4.04 -8.15
CA ASN A 175 24.09 -4.55 -7.55
C ASN A 175 25.26 -4.48 -8.55
N SER A 176 26.49 -4.31 -8.05
CA SER A 176 27.71 -4.41 -8.85
C SER A 176 28.83 -5.09 -8.05
N GLU A 177 29.69 -5.86 -8.72
CA GLU A 177 30.87 -6.44 -8.08
C GLU A 177 31.77 -5.37 -7.47
N GLN A 178 31.83 -4.18 -8.07
CA GLN A 178 32.61 -3.05 -7.57
C GLN A 178 32.11 -2.57 -6.22
N ASP A 179 30.79 -2.38 -6.06
CA ASP A 179 30.20 -1.87 -4.83
C ASP A 179 30.26 -2.92 -3.71
N THR A 180 29.95 -4.20 -4.00
CA THR A 180 30.13 -5.30 -3.05
C THR A 180 31.59 -5.42 -2.60
N THR A 181 32.55 -5.33 -3.53
CA THR A 181 33.99 -5.36 -3.20
C THR A 181 34.41 -4.17 -2.33
N LYS A 182 33.90 -2.98 -2.63
CA LYS A 182 34.15 -1.77 -1.83
C LYS A 182 33.60 -1.94 -0.40
N ALA A 183 32.36 -2.39 -0.24
CA ALA A 183 31.78 -2.66 1.06
C ALA A 183 32.58 -3.72 1.83
N PHE A 184 33.05 -4.78 1.15
CA PHE A 184 33.82 -5.84 1.76
C PHE A 184 35.18 -5.34 2.28
N ASN A 185 35.85 -4.48 1.52
CA ASN A 185 37.13 -3.89 1.92
C ASN A 185 37.02 -2.90 3.08
N LEU A 186 35.82 -2.43 3.41
CA LEU A 186 35.54 -1.56 4.57
C LEU A 186 35.25 -2.37 5.85
N LEU A 187 35.24 -3.71 5.78
CA LEU A 187 35.10 -4.54 6.97
C LEU A 187 36.26 -4.30 7.95
N PRO A 188 35.99 -4.15 9.26
CA PRO A 188 37.04 -3.88 10.24
C PRO A 188 37.98 -5.07 10.47
N HIS A 189 37.55 -6.29 10.12
CA HIS A 189 38.30 -7.52 10.31
C HIS A 189 38.02 -8.52 9.18
N SER A 190 38.96 -9.42 8.90
CA SER A 190 38.75 -10.51 7.94
C SER A 190 37.75 -11.54 8.49
N PRO A 191 36.61 -11.79 7.83
CA PRO A 191 35.59 -12.70 8.33
C PRO A 191 36.02 -14.16 8.22
N GLN A 192 35.62 -14.97 9.21
CA GLN A 192 35.72 -16.44 9.14
C GLN A 192 34.34 -17.07 8.86
N HIS A 193 33.26 -16.42 9.29
CA HIS A 193 31.87 -16.85 9.10
C HIS A 193 31.01 -15.67 8.63
N ILE A 194 30.39 -15.83 7.46
CA ILE A 194 29.47 -14.87 6.86
C ILE A 194 28.08 -15.52 6.79
N LEU A 195 27.05 -14.81 7.27
CA LEU A 195 25.65 -15.14 7.00
C LEU A 195 25.11 -14.13 5.99
N GLU A 196 24.78 -14.60 4.79
CA GLU A 196 24.15 -13.77 3.76
C GLU A 196 22.63 -13.96 3.76
N ILE A 197 21.88 -12.87 3.78
CA ILE A 197 20.42 -12.85 3.91
C ILE A 197 19.79 -12.22 2.67
N GLY A 198 18.92 -12.99 2.02
CA GLY A 198 18.34 -12.62 0.72
C GLY A 198 19.39 -12.71 -0.38
N CYS A 199 20.09 -13.85 -0.49
CA CYS A 199 21.19 -14.00 -1.45
C CYS A 199 20.72 -14.07 -2.92
N GLY A 200 19.43 -14.31 -3.18
CA GLY A 200 18.88 -14.48 -4.52
C GLY A 200 19.65 -15.53 -5.33
N ASN A 201 20.03 -15.18 -6.57
CA ASN A 201 20.83 -16.03 -7.46
C ASN A 201 22.32 -16.11 -7.06
N GLY A 202 22.71 -15.50 -5.93
CA GLY A 202 24.02 -15.55 -5.29
C GLY A 202 25.16 -14.86 -6.02
N ASN A 203 24.88 -13.74 -6.69
CA ASN A 203 25.93 -12.92 -7.33
C ASN A 203 26.93 -12.42 -6.28
N SER A 204 26.42 -11.86 -5.18
CA SER A 204 27.23 -11.42 -4.05
C SER A 204 27.84 -12.59 -3.28
N THR A 205 27.11 -13.70 -3.11
CA THR A 205 27.64 -14.94 -2.49
C THR A 205 28.93 -15.43 -3.15
N ILE A 206 28.94 -15.55 -4.48
CA ILE A 206 30.10 -16.06 -5.21
C ILE A 206 31.27 -15.07 -5.12
N LEU A 207 30.99 -13.77 -5.15
CA LEU A 207 32.01 -12.74 -4.98
C LEU A 207 32.60 -12.75 -3.57
N LEU A 208 31.78 -12.80 -2.52
CA LEU A 208 32.22 -12.91 -1.12
C LEU A 208 33.08 -14.15 -0.89
N ALA A 209 32.75 -15.26 -1.56
CA ALA A 209 33.54 -16.51 -1.51
C ALA A 209 34.90 -16.40 -2.21
N ARG A 210 35.06 -15.48 -3.17
CA ARG A 210 36.34 -15.16 -3.84
C ARG A 210 37.16 -14.16 -3.04
N LEU A 211 36.51 -13.18 -2.41
CA LEU A 211 37.15 -12.15 -1.58
C LEU A 211 37.63 -12.67 -0.22
N SER A 212 37.18 -13.85 0.21
CA SER A 212 37.48 -14.38 1.54
C SER A 212 37.66 -15.90 1.56
N GLN A 213 38.28 -16.39 2.64
CA GLN A 213 38.31 -17.82 3.00
C GLN A 213 37.19 -18.19 3.99
N ALA A 214 36.22 -17.30 4.20
CA ALA A 214 35.14 -17.51 5.15
C ALA A 214 34.26 -18.71 4.74
N HIS A 215 33.63 -19.32 5.75
CA HIS A 215 32.45 -20.14 5.55
C HIS A 215 31.24 -19.22 5.37
N ILE A 216 30.48 -19.43 4.31
CA ILE A 216 29.33 -18.60 3.94
C ILE A 216 28.07 -19.44 4.03
N SER A 217 27.15 -19.02 4.88
CA SER A 217 25.77 -19.53 4.91
C SER A 217 24.89 -18.55 4.15
N ALA A 218 24.48 -18.92 2.93
CA ALA A 218 23.61 -18.11 2.08
C ALA A 218 22.15 -18.50 2.29
N THR A 219 21.30 -17.52 2.56
CA THR A 219 19.88 -17.74 2.88
C THR A 219 18.96 -16.95 1.98
N ASP A 220 17.86 -17.58 1.58
CA ASP A 220 16.80 -16.96 0.79
C ASP A 220 15.47 -17.69 1.04
N ASN A 221 14.32 -17.07 0.72
CA ASN A 221 13.01 -17.70 0.82
C ASN A 221 12.52 -18.32 -0.51
N GLU A 222 13.36 -18.26 -1.54
CA GLU A 222 13.08 -18.78 -2.88
C GLU A 222 14.02 -19.93 -3.23
N GLN A 223 13.52 -21.17 -3.10
CA GLN A 223 14.29 -22.38 -3.40
C GLN A 223 14.84 -22.37 -4.84
N SER A 224 14.09 -21.85 -5.81
CA SER A 224 14.56 -21.78 -7.20
C SER A 224 15.78 -20.86 -7.38
N ALA A 225 15.92 -19.83 -6.54
CA ALA A 225 17.12 -18.98 -6.50
C ALA A 225 18.31 -19.75 -5.91
N LEU A 226 18.07 -20.50 -4.83
CA LEU A 226 19.07 -21.33 -4.17
C LEU A 226 19.54 -22.48 -5.08
N ASP A 227 18.67 -23.04 -5.91
CA ASP A 227 19.06 -24.07 -6.88
C ASP A 227 20.02 -23.49 -7.94
N ARG A 228 19.76 -22.27 -8.42
CA ARG A 228 20.68 -21.53 -9.32
C ARG A 228 22.01 -21.23 -8.63
N LEU A 229 21.98 -20.81 -7.37
CA LEU A 229 23.19 -20.60 -6.57
C LEU A 229 23.95 -21.91 -6.36
N GLN A 230 23.28 -23.02 -6.09
CA GLN A 230 23.92 -24.33 -5.90
C GLN A 230 24.65 -24.80 -7.17
N ALA A 231 24.11 -24.50 -8.35
CA ALA A 231 24.80 -24.72 -9.62
C ALA A 231 26.09 -23.88 -9.71
N LYS A 232 26.05 -22.60 -9.34
CA LYS A 232 27.23 -21.72 -9.29
C LYS A 232 28.27 -22.19 -8.27
N ILE A 233 27.85 -22.62 -7.08
CA ILE A 233 28.72 -23.19 -6.04
C ILE A 233 29.47 -24.40 -6.58
N THR A 234 28.76 -25.28 -7.30
CA THR A 234 29.35 -26.48 -7.92
C THR A 234 30.33 -26.10 -9.02
N GLN A 235 29.94 -25.20 -9.92
CA GLN A 235 30.76 -24.70 -11.03
C GLN A 235 32.08 -24.07 -10.53
N HIS A 236 32.05 -23.37 -9.40
CA HIS A 236 33.21 -22.70 -8.82
C HIS A 236 33.95 -23.54 -7.75
N ASN A 237 33.56 -24.80 -7.53
CA ASN A 237 34.14 -25.68 -6.51
C ASN A 237 34.12 -25.10 -5.08
N LEU A 238 33.03 -24.44 -4.71
CA LEU A 238 32.88 -23.72 -3.44
C LEU A 238 32.13 -24.53 -2.36
N GLY A 239 31.69 -25.75 -2.65
CA GLY A 239 30.83 -26.54 -1.77
C GLY A 239 31.44 -26.89 -0.40
N GLY A 240 32.75 -26.78 -0.23
CA GLY A 240 33.41 -26.95 1.06
C GLY A 240 33.31 -25.74 2.00
N ARG A 241 32.90 -24.57 1.49
CA ARG A 241 32.83 -23.31 2.26
C ARG A 241 31.51 -22.59 2.13
N VAL A 242 30.71 -22.85 1.10
CA VAL A 242 29.43 -22.17 0.86
C VAL A 242 28.30 -23.18 0.99
N SER A 243 27.35 -22.89 1.88
CA SER A 243 26.12 -23.65 2.08
C SER A 243 24.90 -22.76 1.81
N THR A 244 23.79 -23.39 1.41
CA THR A 244 22.52 -22.71 1.16
C THR A 244 21.45 -23.18 2.15
N LYS A 245 20.53 -22.29 2.53
CA LYS A 245 19.37 -22.63 3.37
C LYS A 245 18.14 -21.84 2.93
N CYS A 246 17.07 -22.57 2.59
CA CYS A 246 15.78 -21.97 2.28
C CYS A 246 15.07 -21.59 3.58
N VAL A 247 15.04 -20.30 3.91
CA VAL A 247 14.50 -19.80 5.17
C VAL A 247 14.06 -18.33 5.04
N SER A 248 13.04 -17.94 5.81
CA SER A 248 12.63 -16.53 5.92
C SER A 248 13.63 -15.73 6.74
N MET A 249 13.93 -14.50 6.31
CA MET A 249 14.79 -13.56 7.05
C MET A 249 14.24 -13.15 8.43
N THR A 250 12.93 -13.34 8.66
CA THR A 250 12.24 -13.13 9.94
C THR A 250 12.32 -14.35 10.86
N GLN A 251 12.74 -15.51 10.33
CA GLN A 251 12.73 -16.81 11.01
C GLN A 251 14.05 -17.55 10.84
N LEU A 252 15.19 -16.85 10.97
CA LEU A 252 16.52 -17.44 10.82
C LEU A 252 16.79 -18.61 11.82
N GLY A 253 15.95 -18.76 12.85
CA GLY A 253 15.91 -19.89 13.81
C GLY A 253 17.05 -19.85 14.82
N ASP A 254 16.95 -20.41 16.03
CA ASP A 254 17.91 -20.22 17.15
C ASP A 254 19.29 -20.90 17.01
N ASP A 255 19.92 -20.80 15.84
CA ASP A 255 21.32 -21.20 15.68
C ASP A 255 22.22 -20.55 16.76
N PRO A 256 22.85 -21.35 17.65
CA PRO A 256 23.72 -20.83 18.70
C PRO A 256 25.01 -20.21 18.15
N GLU A 257 25.37 -20.50 16.89
CA GLU A 257 26.59 -19.99 16.29
C GLU A 257 26.43 -18.55 15.83
N LYS A 258 27.09 -17.66 16.57
CA LYS A 258 27.23 -16.26 16.17
C LYS A 258 28.19 -16.14 14.99
N VAL A 259 27.91 -15.23 14.07
CA VAL A 259 28.74 -14.97 12.87
C VAL A 259 29.58 -13.70 13.01
N ASP A 260 30.64 -13.60 12.20
CA ASP A 260 31.50 -12.41 12.15
C ASP A 260 30.84 -11.29 11.36
N VAL A 261 30.23 -11.66 10.24
CA VAL A 261 29.58 -10.72 9.31
C VAL A 261 28.19 -11.23 8.95
N MET A 262 27.22 -10.34 9.01
CA MET A 262 25.93 -10.51 8.37
C MET A 262 25.89 -9.62 7.14
N TRP A 263 25.46 -10.16 6.01
CA TRP A 263 25.48 -9.47 4.72
C TRP A 263 24.08 -9.49 4.10
N ALA A 264 23.54 -8.34 3.73
CA ALA A 264 22.18 -8.22 3.19
C ALA A 264 22.09 -7.10 2.15
N GLU A 265 22.23 -7.43 0.87
CA GLU A 265 22.10 -6.46 -0.21
C GLU A 265 20.65 -6.41 -0.71
N ALA A 266 20.06 -5.21 -0.74
CA ALA A 266 18.73 -4.97 -1.29
C ALA A 266 17.64 -5.93 -0.77
N SER A 267 17.71 -6.32 0.50
CA SER A 267 16.80 -7.32 1.08
C SER A 267 16.22 -6.93 2.44
N ALA A 268 16.93 -6.14 3.25
CA ALA A 268 16.51 -5.81 4.62
C ALA A 268 15.16 -5.06 4.70
N TYR A 269 14.80 -4.30 3.66
CA TYR A 269 13.54 -3.57 3.60
C TYR A 269 12.31 -4.49 3.66
N VAL A 270 12.44 -5.76 3.24
CA VAL A 270 11.33 -6.73 3.20
C VAL A 270 10.75 -6.99 4.59
N MET A 271 11.60 -7.02 5.62
CA MET A 271 11.18 -7.13 7.03
C MET A 271 11.14 -5.79 7.76
N GLY A 272 11.57 -4.71 7.11
CA GLY A 272 11.81 -3.40 7.70
C GLY A 272 13.21 -3.30 8.32
N VAL A 273 13.94 -2.23 8.01
CA VAL A 273 15.34 -2.08 8.43
C VAL A 273 15.49 -1.98 9.94
N GLU A 274 14.59 -1.32 10.66
CA GLU A 274 14.65 -1.27 12.14
C GLU A 274 14.45 -2.66 12.76
N ASN A 275 13.54 -3.47 12.20
CA ASN A 275 13.35 -4.86 12.61
C ASN A 275 14.59 -5.69 12.32
N ALA A 276 15.20 -5.53 11.14
CA ALA A 276 16.46 -6.18 10.79
C ALA A 276 17.56 -5.83 11.79
N LEU A 277 17.79 -4.53 12.06
CA LEU A 277 18.76 -4.05 13.03
C LEU A 277 18.54 -4.66 14.42
N SER A 278 17.29 -4.75 14.89
CA SER A 278 16.96 -5.32 16.19
C SER A 278 17.13 -6.85 16.24
N GLN A 279 16.54 -7.57 15.29
CA GLN A 279 16.43 -9.04 15.32
C GLN A 279 17.72 -9.73 14.90
N TRP A 280 18.54 -9.10 14.06
CA TRP A 280 19.80 -9.69 13.58
C TRP A 280 20.95 -9.45 14.55
N LYS A 281 20.92 -8.38 15.35
CA LYS A 281 22.00 -8.04 16.30
C LYS A 281 22.44 -9.19 17.21
N PRO A 282 21.53 -9.98 17.82
CA PRO A 282 21.93 -11.08 18.71
C PRO A 282 22.78 -12.16 18.02
N ARG A 283 22.67 -12.31 16.69
CA ARG A 283 23.40 -13.28 15.85
C ARG A 283 24.85 -12.90 15.58
N LEU A 284 25.20 -11.63 15.72
CA LEU A 284 26.58 -11.17 15.52
C LEU A 284 27.44 -11.52 16.73
N ARG A 285 28.69 -11.91 16.52
CA ARG A 285 29.71 -11.96 17.59
C ARG A 285 29.91 -10.56 18.20
N ALA A 286 30.55 -10.49 19.35
CA ALA A 286 31.05 -9.21 19.85
C ALA A 286 31.98 -8.60 18.78
N ASN A 287 31.81 -7.32 18.46
CA ASN A 287 32.48 -6.62 17.35
C ASN A 287 32.16 -7.17 15.94
N GLY A 288 31.14 -8.03 15.79
CA GLY A 288 30.65 -8.50 14.50
C GLY A 288 30.04 -7.36 13.69
N THR A 289 30.05 -7.48 12.36
CA THR A 289 29.62 -6.41 11.44
C THR A 289 28.36 -6.80 10.69
N LEU A 290 27.37 -5.91 10.69
CA LEU A 290 26.25 -5.95 9.76
C LEU A 290 26.60 -5.08 8.55
N VAL A 291 26.60 -5.68 7.37
CA VAL A 291 26.69 -4.97 6.09
C VAL A 291 25.34 -5.12 5.40
N PHE A 292 24.71 -3.99 5.08
CA PHE A 292 23.48 -4.01 4.32
C PHE A 292 23.38 -2.85 3.35
N SER A 293 22.62 -3.03 2.27
CA SER A 293 22.21 -1.93 1.40
C SER A 293 20.71 -1.69 1.51
N ASP A 294 20.31 -0.42 1.57
CA ASP A 294 18.93 0.01 1.69
C ASP A 294 18.63 1.10 0.66
N LEU A 295 17.40 1.13 0.16
CA LEU A 295 16.94 2.18 -0.75
C LEU A 295 16.62 3.43 0.05
N VAL A 296 17.25 4.55 -0.29
CA VAL A 296 17.17 5.80 0.49
C VAL A 296 16.97 7.02 -0.38
N TRP A 297 16.42 8.08 0.23
CA TRP A 297 16.39 9.41 -0.35
C TRP A 297 17.79 10.03 -0.33
N LEU A 298 18.28 10.42 -1.51
CA LEU A 298 19.56 11.12 -1.68
C LEU A 298 19.40 12.64 -1.69
N THR A 299 18.16 13.13 -1.82
CA THR A 299 17.80 14.55 -1.76
C THR A 299 16.81 14.84 -0.63
N ALA A 300 16.83 16.06 -0.10
CA ALA A 300 15.86 16.54 0.87
C ALA A 300 14.53 16.97 0.22
N THR A 301 14.51 17.16 -1.09
CA THR A 301 13.34 17.62 -1.86
C THR A 301 13.08 16.71 -3.06
N PRO A 302 12.68 15.45 -2.83
CA PRO A 302 12.32 14.55 -3.93
C PRO A 302 11.07 15.06 -4.64
N SER A 303 10.90 14.67 -5.90
CA SER A 303 9.72 15.03 -6.69
C SER A 303 8.47 14.32 -6.18
N ASP A 304 7.30 14.96 -6.38
CA ASP A 304 6.01 14.38 -5.98
C ASP A 304 5.77 12.99 -6.62
N ASP A 305 6.28 12.78 -7.84
CA ASP A 305 6.20 11.51 -8.57
C ASP A 305 7.01 10.41 -7.86
N SER A 306 8.26 10.70 -7.49
CA SER A 306 9.08 9.77 -6.71
C SER A 306 8.49 9.49 -5.34
N ILE A 307 7.98 10.51 -4.64
CA ILE A 307 7.32 10.33 -3.33
C ILE A 307 6.11 9.41 -3.49
N ALA A 308 5.24 9.67 -4.47
CA ALA A 308 4.03 8.89 -4.67
C ALA A 308 4.34 7.41 -4.97
N HIS A 309 5.33 7.15 -5.82
CA HIS A 309 5.75 5.78 -6.16
C HIS A 309 6.32 5.04 -4.93
N TRP A 310 7.36 5.59 -4.29
CA TRP A 310 8.01 4.92 -3.17
C TRP A 310 7.14 4.87 -1.91
N LYS A 311 6.18 5.78 -1.75
CA LYS A 311 5.17 5.65 -0.67
C LYS A 311 4.35 4.37 -0.80
N SER A 312 4.08 3.90 -2.02
CA SER A 312 3.35 2.65 -2.23
C SER A 312 4.27 1.42 -2.13
N ASP A 313 5.50 1.50 -2.63
CA ASP A 313 6.39 0.33 -2.79
C ASP A 313 7.31 0.11 -1.59
N TYR A 314 7.82 1.19 -0.98
CA TYR A 314 8.63 1.15 0.23
C TYR A 314 8.31 2.32 1.17
N PRO A 315 7.22 2.24 1.97
CA PRO A 315 6.77 3.33 2.83
C PRO A 315 7.79 3.75 3.92
N ASP A 316 8.67 2.85 4.36
CA ASP A 316 9.77 3.15 5.30
C ASP A 316 11.04 3.64 4.59
N MET A 317 10.96 4.07 3.33
CA MET A 317 12.11 4.64 2.63
C MET A 317 12.50 5.99 3.25
N GLN A 318 13.77 6.09 3.67
CA GLN A 318 14.25 7.23 4.47
C GLN A 318 15.51 7.84 3.89
N ASN A 319 15.91 9.00 4.39
CA ASN A 319 17.20 9.58 3.99
C ASN A 319 18.36 8.92 4.75
N VAL A 320 19.57 9.08 4.22
CA VAL A 320 20.82 8.54 4.78
C VAL A 320 21.00 8.94 6.26
N ALA A 321 20.77 10.21 6.59
CA ALA A 321 20.98 10.72 7.95
C ALA A 321 20.04 10.09 8.97
N THR A 322 18.79 9.80 8.59
CA THR A 322 17.82 9.11 9.45
C THR A 322 18.24 7.66 9.67
N ARG A 323 18.61 6.92 8.60
CA ARG A 323 19.09 5.54 8.72
C ARG A 323 20.35 5.45 9.59
N MET A 324 21.29 6.38 9.46
CA MET A 324 22.47 6.46 10.34
C MET A 324 22.09 6.60 11.82
N LYS A 325 21.08 7.41 12.16
CA LYS A 325 20.59 7.55 13.53
C LYS A 325 19.94 6.27 14.04
N GLN A 326 19.15 5.59 13.22
CA GLN A 326 18.51 4.33 13.61
C GLN A 326 19.53 3.20 13.83
N ILE A 327 20.57 3.13 12.99
CA ILE A 327 21.71 2.21 13.18
C ILE A 327 22.35 2.45 14.56
N GLN A 328 22.62 3.71 14.91
CA GLN A 328 23.19 4.08 16.20
C GLN A 328 22.24 3.75 17.38
N GLN A 329 20.94 4.05 17.24
CA GLN A 329 19.93 3.77 18.26
C GLN A 329 19.74 2.26 18.50
N ALA A 330 19.90 1.44 17.46
CA ALA A 330 19.93 -0.02 17.57
C ALA A 330 21.22 -0.54 18.24
N GLY A 331 22.15 0.34 18.60
CA GLY A 331 23.40 0.05 19.30
C GLY A 331 24.46 -0.58 18.40
N TYR A 332 24.55 -0.08 17.17
CA TYR A 332 25.68 -0.31 16.28
C TYR A 332 26.51 0.96 16.16
N GLN A 333 27.82 0.80 15.99
CA GLN A 333 28.71 1.85 15.55
C GLN A 333 28.82 1.80 14.03
N LEU A 334 28.47 2.89 13.36
CA LEU A 334 28.68 3.00 11.92
C LEU A 334 30.18 3.08 11.62
N VAL A 335 30.68 2.13 10.83
CA VAL A 335 32.07 2.08 10.35
C VAL A 335 32.21 2.96 9.11
N ASP A 336 31.36 2.75 8.11
CA ASP A 336 31.37 3.49 6.86
C ASP A 336 30.00 3.41 6.17
N THR A 337 29.75 4.28 5.20
CA THR A 337 28.57 4.28 4.35
C THR A 337 28.84 4.97 3.01
N PHE A 338 28.32 4.42 1.92
CA PHE A 338 28.44 5.03 0.59
C PHE A 338 27.26 4.70 -0.31
N THR A 339 26.99 5.58 -1.27
CA THR A 339 25.96 5.38 -2.29
C THR A 339 26.45 4.41 -3.36
N VAL A 340 25.60 3.46 -3.73
CA VAL A 340 25.82 2.49 -4.80
C VAL A 340 26.02 3.20 -6.14
N SER A 341 26.92 2.67 -6.98
CA SER A 341 27.29 3.26 -8.26
C SER A 341 26.15 3.24 -9.29
N GLU A 342 26.17 4.18 -10.24
CA GLU A 342 25.25 4.16 -11.40
C GLU A 342 25.37 2.84 -12.20
N GLN A 343 26.56 2.22 -12.22
CA GLN A 343 26.78 0.95 -12.88
C GLN A 343 25.92 -0.18 -12.27
N ALA A 344 25.75 -0.21 -10.95
CA ALA A 344 24.90 -1.21 -10.31
C ALA A 344 23.44 -1.07 -10.73
N TRP A 345 22.98 0.16 -10.92
CA TRP A 345 21.64 0.44 -11.43
C TRP A 345 21.49 0.05 -12.89
N SER A 346 22.44 0.43 -13.76
CA SER A 346 22.38 0.07 -15.18
C SER A 346 22.44 -1.44 -15.39
N SER A 347 23.27 -2.14 -14.61
CA SER A 347 23.42 -3.60 -14.64
C SER A 347 22.14 -4.36 -14.27
N TYR A 348 21.17 -3.70 -13.63
CA TYR A 348 19.85 -4.26 -13.33
C TYR A 348 18.77 -3.76 -14.29
N TYR A 349 18.65 -2.44 -14.51
CA TYR A 349 17.55 -1.86 -15.28
C TYR A 349 17.71 -1.94 -16.80
N GLU A 350 18.93 -2.06 -17.33
CA GLU A 350 19.14 -2.26 -18.77
C GLU A 350 18.66 -3.65 -19.23
N PRO A 351 19.10 -4.77 -18.61
CA PRO A 351 18.56 -6.09 -18.94
C PRO A 351 17.05 -6.20 -18.68
N LEU A 352 16.56 -5.53 -17.63
CA LEU A 352 15.13 -5.50 -17.33
C LEU A 352 14.33 -4.80 -18.43
N GLN A 353 14.82 -3.66 -18.96
CA GLN A 353 14.14 -3.02 -20.10
C GLN A 353 14.17 -3.89 -21.35
N GLU A 354 15.31 -4.52 -21.66
CA GLU A 354 15.41 -5.43 -22.80
C GLU A 354 14.35 -6.53 -22.68
N ARG A 355 14.22 -7.09 -21.49
CA ARG A 355 13.22 -8.11 -21.19
C ARG A 355 11.79 -7.61 -21.32
N LEU A 356 11.48 -6.39 -20.88
CA LEU A 356 10.18 -5.77 -21.12
C LEU A 356 9.91 -5.55 -22.62
N ASN A 357 10.91 -5.14 -23.39
CA ASN A 357 10.77 -4.95 -24.84
C ASN A 357 10.44 -6.27 -25.55
N GLU A 358 11.09 -7.37 -25.15
CA GLU A 358 10.81 -8.72 -25.68
C GLU A 358 9.37 -9.17 -25.39
N LEU A 359 8.87 -8.88 -24.20
CA LEU A 359 7.57 -9.34 -23.72
C LEU A 359 6.40 -8.42 -24.10
N ALA A 360 6.68 -7.16 -24.47
CA ALA A 360 5.68 -6.15 -24.83
C ALA A 360 4.60 -6.64 -25.83
N PRO A 361 4.92 -7.42 -26.89
CA PRO A 361 3.90 -7.91 -27.81
C PRO A 361 2.82 -8.79 -27.17
N ARG A 362 3.12 -9.44 -26.03
CA ARG A 362 2.22 -10.41 -25.37
C ARG A 362 1.59 -9.85 -24.10
N MET A 363 2.29 -9.00 -23.35
CA MET A 363 1.87 -8.64 -21.99
C MET A 363 1.91 -7.14 -21.67
N LYS A 364 2.04 -6.24 -22.65
CA LYS A 364 2.11 -4.78 -22.40
C LYS A 364 0.94 -4.18 -21.60
N ASN A 365 -0.21 -4.87 -21.56
CA ASN A 365 -1.40 -4.44 -20.83
C ASN A 365 -1.56 -5.17 -19.48
N ALA A 366 -0.67 -6.10 -19.14
CA ALA A 366 -0.71 -6.79 -17.87
C ALA A 366 -0.32 -5.83 -16.74
N PRO A 367 -1.01 -5.83 -15.58
CA PRO A 367 -0.70 -4.95 -14.46
C PRO A 367 0.78 -5.03 -14.02
N ALA A 368 1.34 -6.24 -13.90
CA ALA A 368 2.75 -6.42 -13.55
C ALA A 368 3.70 -5.77 -14.57
N PHE A 369 3.40 -5.87 -15.88
CA PHE A 369 4.22 -5.21 -16.91
C PHE A 369 4.19 -3.70 -16.76
N ILE A 370 3.01 -3.13 -16.55
CA ILE A 370 2.82 -1.68 -16.41
C ILE A 370 3.56 -1.17 -15.16
N ASP A 371 3.41 -1.85 -14.03
CA ASP A 371 4.05 -1.49 -12.77
C ASP A 371 5.60 -1.54 -12.91
N ILE A 372 6.14 -2.60 -13.51
CA ILE A 372 7.60 -2.73 -13.72
C ILE A 372 8.11 -1.71 -14.75
N GLN A 373 7.40 -1.47 -15.86
CA GLN A 373 7.80 -0.46 -16.84
C GLN A 373 7.79 0.95 -16.21
N HIS A 374 6.82 1.25 -15.35
CA HIS A 374 6.77 2.49 -14.61
C HIS A 374 7.98 2.67 -13.68
N GLU A 375 8.40 1.60 -12.97
CA GLU A 375 9.62 1.60 -12.16
C GLU A 375 10.88 1.89 -13.00
N VAL A 376 11.03 1.23 -14.15
CA VAL A 376 12.15 1.44 -15.07
C VAL A 376 12.18 2.90 -15.60
N ASP A 377 11.01 3.45 -15.92
CA ASP A 377 10.89 4.83 -16.40
C ASP A 377 11.14 5.86 -15.30
N LEU A 378 10.77 5.55 -14.05
CA LEU A 378 11.07 6.38 -12.89
C LEU A 378 12.58 6.40 -12.63
N TYR A 379 13.22 5.22 -12.62
CA TYR A 379 14.67 5.07 -12.52
C TYR A 379 15.39 5.98 -13.52
N ARG A 380 15.07 5.88 -14.81
CA ARG A 380 15.74 6.67 -15.86
C ARG A 380 15.59 8.18 -15.71
N ARG A 381 14.45 8.63 -15.19
CA ARG A 381 14.12 10.06 -15.11
C ARG A 381 14.59 10.70 -13.80
N ARG A 382 14.73 9.91 -12.73
CA ARG A 382 14.84 10.40 -11.35
C ARG A 382 16.00 9.80 -10.56
N LEU A 383 16.89 9.01 -11.20
CA LEU A 383 18.11 8.56 -10.55
C LEU A 383 18.88 9.76 -9.98
N GLY A 384 19.28 9.67 -8.71
CA GLY A 384 19.88 10.77 -7.95
C GLY A 384 18.92 11.46 -6.98
N GLU A 385 17.60 11.35 -7.15
CA GLU A 385 16.65 11.68 -6.06
C GLU A 385 16.64 10.57 -5.00
N PHE A 386 16.80 9.33 -5.45
CA PHE A 386 16.91 8.13 -4.63
C PHE A 386 18.06 7.25 -5.11
N GLY A 387 18.52 6.36 -4.24
CA GLY A 387 19.58 5.41 -4.54
C GLY A 387 19.72 4.36 -3.46
N TYR A 388 20.43 3.27 -3.75
CA TYR A 388 20.83 2.32 -2.73
C TYR A 388 22.05 2.86 -1.98
N GLN A 389 22.06 2.71 -0.67
CA GLN A 389 23.16 3.12 0.20
C GLN A 389 23.65 1.90 0.97
N PHE A 390 24.94 1.61 0.89
CA PHE A 390 25.59 0.65 1.78
C PHE A 390 25.82 1.24 3.15
N PHE A 391 25.55 0.45 4.19
CA PHE A 391 25.87 0.74 5.57
C PHE A 391 26.71 -0.40 6.14
N ILE A 392 27.89 -0.07 6.67
CA ILE A 392 28.78 -1.01 7.35
C ILE A 392 28.72 -0.66 8.83
N ALA A 393 28.08 -1.51 9.62
CA ALA A 393 27.72 -1.23 11.00
C ALA A 393 28.27 -2.30 11.95
N GLN A 394 29.19 -1.93 12.83
CA GLN A 394 29.76 -2.84 13.82
C GLN A 394 28.88 -2.89 15.07
N ARG A 395 28.62 -4.09 15.57
CA ARG A 395 27.90 -4.30 16.83
C ARG A 395 28.74 -3.71 17.98
N SER A 396 28.17 -2.72 18.68
CA SER A 396 28.72 -2.13 19.90
C SER A 396 28.54 -3.01 21.13
#